data_AF-W0SDY8-F1
#
_entry.id   AF-W0SDY8-F1
#
_cell.length_a   1.000
_cell.length_b   1.000
_cell.length_c   1.000
_cell.angle_alpha   90.00
_cell.angle_beta   90.00
_cell.angle_gamma   90.00
#
_symmetry.space_group_name_H-M   'P 1'
#
loop_
_entity.id
_entity.type
_entity.pdbx_description
1 polymer ?
#
loop_
_entity_poly.entity_id
_entity_poly.type
_entity_poly.pdbx_seq_one_letter_code
_entity_poly.pdbx_strand_id
1 'polypeptide(L)'
;MTTATATLDITALQKTWAAFDHIAHLRPIRTEAEYDRTVSLMNYLLDRIGDQEDHVLSGLLDLVGELVADYDTSHFAIEASEPREVLRYLIEVRGLKQGDLAQIVPQSNLSAILAGKRKISATLAGKLARFFSVSPAVFVPA
;
A
#
# COMPACT_ATOMS: atom_id res chain seq x y z
N MET A 1 -32.62 32.17 -15.70
CA MET A 1 -31.26 32.65 -15.42
C MET A 1 -30.31 31.64 -16.02
N THR A 2 -29.67 32.00 -17.13
CA THR A 2 -28.88 31.09 -17.98
C THR A 2 -27.43 31.14 -17.53
N THR A 3 -26.93 30.08 -16.90
CA THR A 3 -25.51 29.96 -16.58
C THR A 3 -24.77 29.65 -17.87
N ALA A 4 -23.95 30.58 -18.33
CA ALA A 4 -23.10 30.41 -19.50
C ALA A 4 -22.09 29.28 -19.23
N THR A 5 -22.09 28.26 -20.08
CA THR A 5 -21.02 27.27 -20.14
C THR A 5 -19.73 28.00 -20.48
N ALA A 6 -18.80 28.13 -19.53
CA ALA A 6 -17.48 28.68 -19.81
C ALA A 6 -16.78 27.76 -20.83
N THR A 7 -16.51 28.28 -22.02
CA THR A 7 -15.75 27.56 -23.05
C THR A 7 -14.32 27.37 -22.53
N LEU A 8 -13.85 26.12 -22.47
CA LEU A 8 -12.49 25.80 -22.05
C LEU A 8 -11.47 26.36 -23.04
N ASP A 9 -10.59 27.26 -22.59
CA ASP A 9 -9.47 27.76 -23.38
C ASP A 9 -8.30 26.77 -23.36
N ILE A 10 -8.22 25.95 -24.41
CA ILE A 10 -7.19 24.92 -24.57
C ILE A 10 -5.79 25.51 -24.68
N THR A 11 -5.62 26.70 -25.28
CA THR A 11 -4.31 27.33 -25.43
C THR A 11 -3.78 27.83 -24.10
N ALA A 12 -4.65 28.45 -23.29
CA ALA A 12 -4.31 28.84 -21.93
C ALA A 12 -3.98 27.62 -21.06
N LEU A 13 -4.76 26.54 -21.17
CA LEU A 13 -4.49 25.29 -20.46
C LEU A 13 -3.12 24.70 -20.86
N GLN A 14 -2.84 24.60 -22.16
CA GLN A 14 -1.56 24.07 -22.66
C GLN A 14 -0.36 24.87 -22.14
N LYS A 15 -0.45 26.21 -22.15
CA LYS A 15 0.61 27.08 -21.63
C LYS A 15 0.82 26.90 -20.13
N THR A 16 -0.29 26.82 -19.37
CA THR A 16 -0.25 26.65 -17.91
C THR A 16 0.29 25.28 -17.54
N TRP A 17 -0.12 24.24 -18.27
CA TRP A 17 0.39 22.88 -18.12
C TRP A 17 1.90 22.82 -18.38
N ALA A 18 2.39 23.43 -19.46
CA ALA A 18 3.83 23.42 -19.76
C ALA A 18 4.66 24.11 -18.66
N ALA A 19 4.17 25.21 -18.10
CA ALA A 19 4.84 25.88 -16.99
C ALA A 19 4.82 25.02 -15.71
N PHE A 20 3.69 24.38 -15.43
CA PHE A 20 3.56 23.48 -14.28
C PHE A 20 4.46 22.24 -14.41
N ASP A 21 4.45 21.58 -15.56
CA ASP A 21 5.28 20.41 -15.85
C ASP A 21 6.79 20.71 -15.77
N HIS A 22 7.21 21.94 -16.10
CA HIS A 22 8.60 22.34 -15.92
C HIS A 22 9.04 22.42 -14.45
N ILE A 23 8.09 22.70 -13.53
CA ILE A 23 8.37 22.86 -12.10
C ILE A 23 8.16 21.54 -11.36
N ALA A 24 7.00 20.91 -11.56
CA ALA A 24 6.58 19.74 -10.82
C ALA A 24 7.02 18.42 -11.49
N HIS A 25 7.34 18.44 -12.79
CA HIS A 25 7.64 17.23 -13.58
C HIS A 25 6.58 16.14 -13.46
N LEU A 26 5.32 16.53 -13.30
CA LEU A 26 4.21 15.61 -13.05
C LEU A 26 3.83 14.84 -14.31
N ARG A 27 4.27 13.58 -14.40
CA ARG A 27 4.03 12.67 -15.52
C ARG A 27 3.89 11.25 -15.02
N PRO A 28 3.30 10.32 -15.81
CA PRO A 28 3.34 8.91 -15.49
C PRO A 28 4.77 8.45 -15.24
N ILE A 29 5.00 7.78 -14.11
CA ILE A 29 6.32 7.32 -13.67
C ILE A 29 6.68 6.07 -14.47
N ARG A 30 7.85 6.06 -15.11
CA ARG A 30 8.33 4.91 -15.92
C ARG A 30 9.72 4.45 -15.53
N THR A 31 10.40 5.20 -14.67
CA THR A 31 11.77 4.94 -14.24
C THR A 31 11.92 5.26 -12.76
N GLU A 32 12.92 4.64 -12.12
CA GLU A 32 13.25 4.87 -10.71
C GLU A 32 13.63 6.34 -10.45
N ALA A 33 14.34 6.99 -11.38
CA ALA A 33 14.71 8.40 -11.25
C ALA A 33 13.49 9.35 -11.29
N GLU A 34 12.44 8.99 -12.05
CA GLU A 34 11.17 9.71 -12.04
C GLU A 34 10.38 9.44 -10.74
N TYR A 35 10.47 8.21 -10.23
CA TYR A 35 9.86 7.82 -8.96
C TYR A 35 10.43 8.63 -7.79
N ASP A 36 11.76 8.64 -7.63
CA ASP A 36 12.44 9.35 -6.54
C ASP A 36 12.12 10.85 -6.53
N ARG A 37 12.02 11.44 -7.74
CA ARG A 37 11.63 12.84 -7.90
C ARG A 37 10.18 13.08 -7.48
N THR A 38 9.28 12.18 -7.87
CA THR A 38 7.85 12.29 -7.56
C THR A 38 7.60 12.08 -6.06
N VAL A 39 8.30 11.13 -5.43
CA VAL A 39 8.30 10.95 -3.96
C VAL A 39 8.85 12.19 -3.26
N SER A 40 9.93 12.78 -3.77
CA SER A 40 10.46 14.03 -3.21
C SER A 40 9.41 15.15 -3.26
N LEU A 41 8.72 15.32 -4.40
CA LEU A 41 7.63 16.28 -4.54
C LEU A 41 6.48 15.99 -3.55
N MET A 42 6.07 14.73 -3.41
CA MET A 42 5.05 14.30 -2.45
C MET A 42 5.40 14.73 -1.02
N ASN A 43 6.64 14.48 -0.60
CA ASN A 43 7.13 14.86 0.72
C ASN A 43 7.09 16.38 0.93
N TYR A 44 7.54 17.16 -0.06
CA TYR A 44 7.43 18.63 0.00
C TYR A 44 5.99 19.11 0.11
N LEU A 45 5.04 18.46 -0.58
CA LEU A 45 3.62 18.79 -0.50
C LEU A 45 3.05 18.47 0.89
N LEU A 46 3.38 17.30 1.45
CA LEU A 46 3.00 16.92 2.81
C LEU A 46 3.50 17.94 3.85
N ASP A 47 4.78 18.30 3.78
CA ASP A 47 5.38 19.30 4.66
C ASP A 47 4.73 20.67 4.52
N ARG A 48 4.32 21.03 3.30
CA ARG A 48 3.72 22.34 3.01
C ARG A 48 2.26 22.43 3.45
N ILE A 49 1.48 21.37 3.25
CA ILE A 49 0.06 21.27 3.60
C ILE A 49 -0.09 21.15 5.12
N GLY A 50 0.76 20.35 5.78
CA GLY A 50 0.65 20.07 7.20
C GLY A 50 -0.72 19.53 7.58
N ASP A 51 -1.34 20.07 8.64
CA ASP A 51 -2.64 19.64 9.14
C ASP A 51 -3.84 20.35 8.45
N GLN A 52 -3.61 21.04 7.34
CA GLN A 52 -4.66 21.81 6.64
C GLN A 52 -5.37 20.96 5.58
N GLU A 53 -6.44 20.26 5.98
CA GLU A 53 -7.20 19.37 5.08
C GLU A 53 -7.67 20.08 3.79
N ASP A 54 -8.13 21.33 3.87
CA ASP A 54 -8.63 22.13 2.74
C ASP A 54 -7.55 22.94 2.00
N HIS A 55 -6.27 22.57 2.10
CA HIS A 55 -5.20 23.32 1.43
C HIS A 55 -5.36 23.27 -0.11
N VAL A 56 -5.05 24.38 -0.79
CA VAL A 56 -5.18 24.49 -2.27
C VAL A 56 -4.33 23.47 -3.05
N LEU A 57 -3.36 22.84 -2.37
CA LEU A 57 -2.48 21.81 -2.94
C LEU A 57 -2.92 20.39 -2.60
N SER A 58 -3.97 20.17 -1.79
CA SER A 58 -4.41 18.83 -1.40
C SER A 58 -4.74 17.97 -2.63
N GLY A 59 -5.46 18.52 -3.61
CA GLY A 59 -5.74 17.80 -4.86
C GLY A 59 -4.50 17.49 -5.70
N LEU A 60 -3.41 18.26 -5.56
CA LEU A 60 -2.14 17.92 -6.20
C LEU A 60 -1.42 16.80 -5.43
N LEU A 61 -1.45 16.82 -4.09
CA LEU A 61 -0.91 15.76 -3.26
C LEU A 61 -1.58 14.42 -3.57
N ASP A 62 -2.92 14.41 -3.70
CA ASP A 62 -3.68 13.21 -4.06
C ASP A 62 -3.20 12.63 -5.39
N LEU A 63 -3.11 13.47 -6.43
CA LEU A 63 -2.66 13.06 -7.76
C LEU A 63 -1.21 12.54 -7.76
N VAL A 64 -0.31 13.19 -7.02
CA VAL A 64 1.09 12.74 -6.88
C VAL A 64 1.13 11.39 -6.16
N GLY A 65 0.35 11.23 -5.09
CA GLY A 65 0.26 9.98 -4.33
C GLY A 65 -0.24 8.82 -5.18
N GLU A 66 -1.24 9.04 -6.03
CA GLU A 66 -1.74 8.03 -6.97
C GLU A 66 -0.65 7.58 -7.96
N LEU A 67 0.17 8.50 -8.49
CA LEU A 67 1.26 8.16 -9.40
C LEU A 67 2.34 7.32 -8.72
N VAL A 68 2.70 7.66 -7.49
CA VAL A 68 3.66 6.88 -6.67
C VAL A 68 3.10 5.48 -6.41
N ALA A 69 1.84 5.37 -6.00
CA ALA A 69 1.19 4.10 -5.69
C ALA A 69 1.06 3.17 -6.92
N ASP A 70 0.77 3.73 -8.11
CA ASP A 70 0.70 2.97 -9.36
C ASP A 70 2.08 2.39 -9.75
N TYR A 71 3.14 3.19 -9.60
CA TYR A 71 4.51 2.71 -9.82
C TYR A 71 4.91 1.64 -8.80
N ASP A 72 4.62 1.86 -7.51
CA ASP A 72 4.88 0.89 -6.44
C ASP A 72 4.18 -0.44 -6.68
N THR A 73 2.91 -0.41 -7.09
CA THR A 73 2.14 -1.63 -7.35
C THR A 73 2.77 -2.49 -8.46
N SER A 74 3.38 -1.85 -9.47
CA SER A 74 3.98 -2.53 -10.62
C SER A 74 5.44 -2.93 -10.42
N HIS A 75 6.21 -2.20 -9.60
CA HIS A 75 7.66 -2.39 -9.44
C HIS A 75 8.06 -2.92 -8.06
N PHE A 76 7.29 -2.59 -7.04
CA PHE A 76 7.46 -3.03 -5.67
C PHE A 76 6.19 -3.75 -5.21
N ALA A 77 5.68 -4.66 -6.05
CA ALA A 77 4.61 -5.55 -5.66
C ALA A 77 4.99 -6.16 -4.30
N ILE A 78 4.20 -5.84 -3.27
CA ILE A 78 4.37 -6.46 -1.96
C ILE A 78 4.16 -7.94 -2.22
N GLU A 79 5.25 -8.71 -2.26
CA GLU A 79 5.15 -10.16 -2.41
C GLU A 79 4.19 -10.64 -1.34
N ALA A 80 3.20 -11.44 -1.76
CA ALA A 80 2.26 -12.03 -0.83
C ALA A 80 3.07 -12.70 0.27
N SER A 81 2.98 -12.17 1.49
CA SER A 81 3.78 -12.67 2.59
C SER A 81 3.49 -14.15 2.74
N GLU A 82 4.54 -14.98 2.71
CA GLU A 82 4.41 -16.41 2.90
C GLU A 82 3.53 -16.67 4.15
N PRO A 83 2.54 -17.58 4.10
CA PRO A 83 1.62 -17.83 5.21
C PRO A 83 2.28 -18.02 6.59
N ARG A 84 3.54 -18.51 6.62
CA ARG A 84 4.35 -18.66 7.84
C ARG A 84 4.82 -17.32 8.43
N GLU A 85 5.09 -16.33 7.59
CA GLU A 85 5.49 -14.97 7.99
C GLU A 85 4.29 -14.22 8.56
N VAL A 86 3.12 -14.35 7.92
CA VAL A 86 1.85 -13.82 8.45
C VAL A 86 1.56 -14.41 9.83
N LEU A 87 1.71 -15.72 9.99
CA LEU A 87 1.53 -16.38 11.29
C LEU A 87 2.52 -15.87 12.33
N ARG A 88 3.80 -15.70 11.97
CA ARG A 88 4.82 -15.18 12.88
C ARG A 88 4.49 -13.76 13.34
N TYR A 89 4.14 -12.89 12.40
CA TYR A 89 3.73 -11.51 12.68
C TYR A 89 2.51 -11.45 13.63
N LEU A 90 1.49 -12.27 13.39
CA LEU A 90 0.29 -12.30 14.23
C LEU A 90 0.56 -12.83 15.65
N ILE A 91 1.50 -13.76 15.81
CA ILE A 91 1.97 -14.22 17.12
C ILE A 91 2.69 -13.07 17.84
N GLU A 92 3.59 -12.38 17.15
CA GLU A 92 4.39 -11.29 17.71
C GLU A 92 3.55 -10.08 18.12
N VAL A 93 2.71 -9.57 17.22
CA VAL A 93 1.90 -8.35 17.48
C VAL A 93 0.86 -8.56 18.58
N ARG A 94 0.49 -9.82 18.86
CA ARG A 94 -0.40 -10.19 19.97
C ARG A 94 0.33 -10.63 21.23
N GLY A 95 1.67 -10.62 21.23
CA GLY A 95 2.48 -11.05 22.37
C GLY A 95 2.29 -12.52 22.75
N LEU A 96 1.86 -13.37 21.79
CA LEU A 96 1.58 -14.78 22.05
C LEU A 96 2.87 -15.60 22.04
N LYS A 97 2.90 -16.62 22.87
CA LYS A 97 3.90 -17.69 22.80
C LYS A 97 3.35 -18.82 21.94
N GLN A 98 4.25 -19.62 21.37
CA GLN A 98 3.85 -20.80 20.58
C GLN A 98 2.96 -21.78 21.37
N GLY A 99 3.14 -21.87 22.69
CA GLY A 99 2.30 -22.69 23.57
C GLY A 99 0.84 -22.23 23.63
N ASP A 100 0.56 -20.95 23.41
CA ASP A 100 -0.80 -20.40 23.44
C ASP A 100 -1.64 -20.89 22.25
N LEU A 101 -0.99 -21.34 21.18
CA LEU A 101 -1.62 -21.93 20.01
C LEU A 101 -1.77 -23.45 20.09
N ALA A 102 -1.35 -24.10 21.18
CA ALA A 102 -1.34 -25.56 21.31
C ALA A 102 -2.73 -26.21 21.13
N GLN A 103 -3.80 -25.51 21.49
CA GLN A 103 -5.20 -25.92 21.30
C GLN A 103 -5.61 -25.98 19.82
N ILE A 104 -4.91 -25.24 18.95
CA ILE A 104 -5.22 -25.09 17.53
C ILE A 104 -4.31 -25.97 16.68
N VAL A 105 -3.02 -25.95 17.02
CA VAL A 105 -1.96 -26.64 16.31
C VAL A 105 -0.96 -27.20 17.33
N PRO A 106 -0.63 -28.50 17.25
CA PRO A 106 0.40 -29.06 18.12
C PRO A 106 1.73 -28.30 17.99
N GLN A 107 2.44 -28.11 19.10
CA GLN A 107 3.68 -27.32 19.13
C GLN A 107 4.72 -27.80 18.11
N SER A 108 4.87 -29.10 17.92
CA SER A 108 5.79 -29.67 16.91
C SER A 108 5.43 -29.25 15.48
N ASN A 109 4.14 -29.21 15.15
CA ASN A 109 3.65 -28.74 13.86
C ASN A 109 3.83 -27.23 13.70
N LEU A 110 3.57 -26.45 14.76
CA LEU A 110 3.74 -24.99 14.74
C LEU A 110 5.22 -24.63 14.49
N SER A 111 6.15 -25.25 15.21
CA SER A 111 7.59 -25.07 14.99
C SER A 111 8.01 -25.43 13.56
N ALA A 112 7.49 -26.54 13.02
CA ALA A 112 7.79 -26.95 11.65
C ALA A 112 7.24 -25.96 10.60
N ILE A 113 6.07 -25.36 10.85
CA ILE A 113 5.48 -24.32 9.99
C ILE A 113 6.32 -23.04 10.03
N LEU A 114 6.64 -22.55 11.22
CA LEU A 114 7.42 -21.32 11.40
C LEU A 114 8.85 -21.46 10.83
N ALA A 115 9.40 -22.68 10.85
CA ALA A 115 10.68 -23.01 10.20
C ALA A 115 10.58 -23.28 8.69
N GLY A 116 9.39 -23.16 8.08
CA GLY A 116 9.18 -23.40 6.65
C GLY A 116 9.22 -24.87 6.21
N LYS A 117 9.36 -25.82 7.14
CA LYS A 117 9.42 -27.26 6.87
C LYS A 117 8.04 -27.88 6.59
N ARG A 118 6.96 -27.16 6.90
CA ARG A 118 5.58 -27.61 6.72
C ARG A 118 4.69 -26.46 6.26
N LYS A 119 3.84 -26.71 5.26
CA LYS A 119 2.82 -25.75 4.80
C LYS A 119 1.60 -25.74 5.73
N ILE A 120 0.90 -24.60 5.79
CA ILE A 120 -0.40 -24.48 6.45
C ILE A 120 -1.46 -25.13 5.54
N SER A 121 -2.23 -26.08 6.06
CA SER A 121 -3.35 -26.67 5.30
C SER A 121 -4.58 -25.77 5.36
N ALA A 122 -5.49 -25.88 4.39
CA ALA A 122 -6.74 -25.10 4.37
C ALA A 122 -7.56 -25.24 5.67
N THR A 123 -7.60 -26.45 6.25
CA THR A 123 -8.26 -26.69 7.54
C THR A 123 -7.60 -25.94 8.68
N LEU A 124 -6.26 -25.91 8.71
CA LEU A 124 -5.50 -25.17 9.73
C LEU A 124 -5.63 -23.66 9.53
N ALA A 125 -5.56 -23.19 8.27
CA ALA A 125 -5.82 -21.79 7.91
C ALA A 125 -7.16 -21.32 8.46
N GLY A 126 -8.24 -22.09 8.28
CA GLY A 126 -9.56 -21.75 8.83
C GLY A 126 -9.60 -21.70 10.37
N LYS A 127 -8.84 -22.54 11.08
CA LYS A 127 -8.75 -22.48 12.55
C LYS A 127 -7.95 -21.26 13.02
N LEU A 128 -6.80 -20.99 12.40
CA LEU A 128 -5.96 -19.84 12.70
C LEU A 128 -6.70 -18.53 12.39
N ALA A 129 -7.38 -18.46 11.25
CA ALA A 129 -8.21 -17.32 10.85
C ALA A 129 -9.27 -16.97 11.90
N ARG A 130 -9.98 -17.97 12.44
CA ARG A 130 -10.94 -17.76 13.53
C ARG A 130 -10.28 -17.25 14.80
N PHE A 131 -9.16 -17.84 15.20
CA PHE A 131 -8.44 -17.41 16.40
C PHE A 131 -7.88 -15.99 16.28
N PHE A 132 -7.32 -15.65 15.12
CA PHE A 132 -6.78 -14.34 14.83
C PHE A 132 -7.84 -13.32 14.37
N SER A 133 -9.09 -13.72 14.13
CA SER A 133 -10.12 -12.85 13.57
C SER A 133 -9.67 -12.15 12.27
N VAL A 134 -9.02 -12.91 11.38
CA VAL A 134 -8.54 -12.46 10.07
C VAL A 134 -9.14 -13.33 8.96
N SER A 135 -9.06 -12.88 7.71
CA SER A 135 -9.46 -13.72 6.55
C SER A 135 -8.57 -14.95 6.44
N PRO A 136 -9.11 -16.17 6.17
CA PRO A 136 -8.29 -17.36 5.95
C PRO A 136 -7.38 -17.25 4.72
N ALA A 137 -7.66 -16.34 3.79
CA ALA A 137 -6.85 -16.10 2.60
C ALA A 137 -5.39 -15.74 2.94
N VAL A 138 -5.15 -15.07 4.09
CA VAL A 138 -3.79 -14.68 4.52
C VAL A 138 -2.91 -15.87 4.89
N PHE A 139 -3.48 -17.05 5.06
CA PHE A 139 -2.76 -18.28 5.37
C PHE A 139 -2.71 -19.27 4.19
N VAL A 140 -3.15 -18.84 3.01
CA VAL A 140 -3.11 -19.63 1.77
C VAL A 140 -2.04 -19.01 0.87
N PRO A 141 -1.16 -19.81 0.23
CA PRO A 141 -0.23 -19.29 -0.78
C PRO A 141 -1.00 -18.58 -1.90
N ALA A 142 -0.45 -17.48 -2.42
CA ALA A 142 -0.97 -16.82 -3.62
C ALA A 142 -0.89 -17.73 -4.86
#